data_AF-A0A2P8WEC7-F1
#
_entry.id   AF-A0A2P8WEC7-F1
#
_cell.length_a   1.000
_cell.length_b   1.000
_cell.length_c   1.000
_cell.angle_alpha   90.00
_cell.angle_beta   90.00
_cell.angle_gamma   90.00
#
_symmetry.space_group_name_H-M   'P 1'
#
loop_
_entity.id
_entity.type
_entity.pdbx_description
1 polymer ?
#
loop_
_entity_poly.entity_id
_entity_poly.type
_entity_poly.pdbx_seq_one_letter_code
_entity_poly.pdbx_strand_id
1 'polypeptide(L)'
;MAIQTDSRKEYQQKVKSEIDKINAQIDEYKAKVNQMQADASIQYHDRMEELYAKRDAAQSKLEELQQASEAAWGDMQKGFEQAWGELSKAFEQATKEVERGIKSDS
;
A
#
# COMPACT_ATOMS: atom_id res chain seq x y z
N MET A 1 6.37 -26.42 -20.00
CA MET A 1 5.56 -25.42 -19.25
C MET A 1 6.43 -24.59 -18.31
N ALA A 2 7.47 -23.90 -18.80
CA ALA A 2 8.35 -23.07 -17.95
C ALA A 2 7.95 -21.58 -17.95
N ILE A 3 7.45 -21.09 -19.09
CA ILE A 3 7.13 -19.67 -19.35
C ILE A 3 6.07 -19.11 -18.37
N GLN A 4 5.15 -19.96 -17.89
CA GLN A 4 4.06 -19.51 -17.02
C GLN A 4 4.47 -19.40 -15.54
N THR A 5 5.56 -20.06 -15.12
CA THR A 5 6.02 -20.03 -13.73
C THR A 5 6.99 -18.88 -13.49
N ASP A 6 7.81 -18.55 -14.50
CA ASP A 6 8.75 -17.42 -14.45
C ASP A 6 8.02 -16.08 -14.39
N SER A 7 6.97 -15.91 -15.21
CA SER A 7 6.12 -14.70 -15.18
C SER A 7 5.42 -14.49 -13.83
N ARG A 8 5.02 -15.55 -13.14
CA ARG A 8 4.43 -15.45 -11.79
C ARG A 8 5.45 -15.01 -10.74
N LYS A 9 6.67 -15.57 -10.80
CA LYS A 9 7.76 -15.18 -9.88
C LYS A 9 8.17 -13.72 -10.11
N GLU A 10 8.32 -13.31 -11.36
CA GLU A 10 8.59 -11.91 -11.72
C GLU A 10 7.49 -10.98 -11.20
N TYR A 11 6.22 -11.36 -11.38
CA TYR A 11 5.09 -10.60 -10.84
C TYR A 11 5.16 -10.50 -9.31
N GLN A 12 5.35 -11.62 -8.61
CA GLN A 12 5.46 -11.65 -7.15
C GLN A 12 6.63 -10.79 -6.63
N GLN A 13 7.79 -10.83 -7.30
CA GLN A 13 8.94 -10.00 -6.94
C GLN A 13 8.67 -8.51 -7.18
N LYS A 14 8.09 -8.17 -8.34
CA LYS A 14 7.71 -6.79 -8.67
C LYS A 14 6.73 -6.24 -7.63
N VAL A 15 5.67 -6.99 -7.35
CA VAL A 15 4.65 -6.61 -6.38
C VAL A 15 5.24 -6.46 -4.98
N LYS A 16 6.08 -7.41 -4.55
CA LYS A 16 6.77 -7.32 -3.26
C LYS A 16 7.57 -6.03 -3.15
N SER A 17 8.32 -5.67 -4.19
CA SER A 17 9.10 -4.42 -4.20
C SER A 17 8.21 -3.17 -4.14
N GLU A 18 7.06 -3.19 -4.79
CA GLU A 18 6.10 -2.09 -4.74
C GLU A 18 5.49 -1.96 -3.34
N ILE A 19 5.09 -3.08 -2.70
CA ILE A 19 4.62 -3.09 -1.29
C ILE A 19 5.70 -2.54 -0.35
N ASP A 20 6.93 -3.04 -0.46
CA ASP A 20 8.04 -2.60 0.39
C ASP A 20 8.30 -1.09 0.20
N LYS A 21 8.14 -0.57 -1.03
CA LYS A 21 8.24 0.86 -1.32
C LYS A 21 7.10 1.66 -0.66
N ILE A 22 5.84 1.26 -0.82
CA ILE A 22 4.72 1.94 -0.16
C ILE A 22 4.87 1.90 1.36
N ASN A 23 5.35 0.79 1.93
CA ASN A 23 5.58 0.68 3.37
C ASN A 23 6.57 1.75 3.87
N ALA A 24 7.70 1.91 3.17
CA ALA A 24 8.65 2.95 3.49
C ALA A 24 8.05 4.36 3.36
N GLN A 25 7.20 4.58 2.35
CA GLN A 25 6.53 5.86 2.15
C GLN A 25 5.46 6.15 3.23
N ILE A 26 4.74 5.13 3.71
CA ILE A 26 3.80 5.24 4.84
C ILE A 26 4.55 5.61 6.12
N ASP A 27 5.72 5.01 6.36
CA ASP A 27 6.54 5.34 7.53
C ASP A 27 7.10 6.77 7.45
N GLU A 28 7.56 7.21 6.28
CA GLU A 28 7.97 8.61 6.05
C GLU A 28 6.78 9.57 6.26
N TYR A 29 5.62 9.22 5.74
CA TYR A 29 4.40 10.00 5.89
C TYR A 29 4.00 10.13 7.37
N LYS A 30 4.06 9.04 8.14
CA LYS A 30 3.84 9.06 9.59
C LYS A 30 4.81 10.00 10.31
N ALA A 31 6.09 9.97 9.92
CA ALA A 31 7.07 10.88 10.49
C ALA A 31 6.74 12.35 10.20
N LYS A 32 6.29 12.67 8.99
CA LYS A 32 5.83 14.02 8.61
C LYS A 32 4.59 14.43 9.42
N VAL A 33 3.60 13.56 9.53
CA VAL A 33 2.39 13.81 10.34
C VAL A 33 2.74 14.12 11.80
N ASN A 34 3.65 13.36 12.39
CA ASN A 34 4.09 13.60 13.78
C ASN A 34 4.79 14.96 13.98
N GLN A 35 5.28 15.59 12.91
CA GLN A 35 5.86 16.94 12.96
C GLN A 35 4.79 18.05 12.83
N MET A 36 3.55 17.72 12.47
CA MET A 36 2.47 18.68 12.28
C MET A 36 1.73 18.99 13.60
N GLN A 37 1.04 20.13 13.65
CA GLN A 37 0.28 20.57 14.83
C GLN A 37 -0.83 19.58 15.24
N ALA A 38 -1.23 19.63 16.52
CA ALA A 38 -2.12 18.66 17.17
C ALA A 38 -3.49 18.47 16.48
N ASP A 39 -4.10 19.54 15.94
CA ASP A 39 -5.40 19.45 15.26
C ASP A 39 -5.32 18.72 13.92
N ALA A 40 -4.20 18.87 13.21
CA ALA A 40 -3.98 18.15 11.96
C ALA A 40 -3.70 16.65 12.24
N SER A 41 -3.00 16.36 13.34
CA SER A 41 -2.68 14.98 13.75
C SER A 41 -3.89 14.07 13.91
N ILE A 42 -5.06 14.56 14.35
CA ILE A 42 -6.26 13.72 14.55
C ILE A 42 -6.77 13.16 13.21
N GLN A 43 -7.01 14.03 12.23
CA GLN A 43 -7.47 13.59 10.89
C GLN A 43 -6.44 12.69 10.22
N TYR A 44 -5.15 12.97 10.40
CA TYR A 44 -4.10 12.11 9.86
C TYR A 44 -4.00 10.76 10.57
N HIS A 45 -4.33 10.69 11.86
CA HIS A 45 -4.33 9.43 12.59
C HIS A 45 -5.35 8.46 12.00
N ASP A 46 -6.58 8.92 11.74
CA ASP A 46 -7.63 8.11 11.11
C ASP A 46 -7.20 7.63 9.71
N ARG A 47 -6.58 8.53 8.92
CA ARG A 47 -6.02 8.17 7.60
C ARG A 47 -4.87 7.17 7.71
N MET A 48 -4.04 7.28 8.73
CA MET A 48 -2.94 6.35 8.98
C MET A 48 -3.45 4.97 9.33
N GLU A 49 -4.47 4.86 10.18
CA GLU A 49 -5.09 3.58 10.49
C GLU A 49 -5.71 2.95 9.23
N GLU A 50 -6.39 3.74 8.39
CA GLU A 50 -6.92 3.27 7.11
C GLU A 50 -5.80 2.73 6.19
N LEU A 51 -4.68 3.46 6.09
CA LEU A 51 -3.53 3.05 5.29
C LEU A 51 -2.87 1.77 5.82
N TYR A 52 -2.73 1.64 7.14
CA TYR A 52 -2.20 0.42 7.75
C TYR A 52 -3.12 -0.77 7.51
N ALA A 53 -4.44 -0.61 7.67
CA ALA A 53 -5.40 -1.67 7.38
C ALA A 53 -5.36 -2.10 5.91
N LYS A 54 -5.29 -1.15 4.97
CA LYS A 54 -5.19 -1.44 3.53
C LYS A 54 -3.86 -2.09 3.16
N ARG A 55 -2.76 -1.67 3.79
CA ARG A 55 -1.43 -2.30 3.65
C ARG A 55 -1.49 -3.76 4.09
N ASP A 56 -2.03 -4.00 5.28
CA ASP A 56 -2.10 -5.35 5.84
C ASP A 56 -2.98 -6.27 4.98
N ALA A 57 -4.08 -5.74 4.44
CA ALA A 57 -4.90 -6.45 3.47
C ALA A 57 -4.12 -6.79 2.17
N ALA A 58 -3.38 -5.83 1.61
CA ALA A 58 -2.57 -6.06 0.41
C ALA A 58 -1.44 -7.07 0.67
N GLN A 59 -0.79 -6.99 1.84
CA GLN A 59 0.25 -7.93 2.28
C GLN A 59 -0.31 -9.35 2.39
N SER A 60 -1.45 -9.53 3.06
CA SER A 60 -2.13 -10.81 3.18
C SER A 60 -2.51 -11.37 1.81
N LYS A 61 -3.01 -10.53 0.90
CA LYS A 61 -3.34 -10.94 -0.47
C LYS A 61 -2.11 -11.35 -1.28
N LEU A 62 -0.96 -10.71 -1.07
CA LEU A 62 0.30 -11.13 -1.69
C LEU A 62 0.74 -12.50 -1.17
N GLU A 63 0.62 -12.76 0.13
CA GLU A 63 0.95 -14.06 0.71
C GLU A 63 0.03 -15.16 0.18
N GLU A 64 -1.27 -14.90 0.08
CA GLU A 64 -2.24 -15.80 -0.58
C GLU A 64 -1.84 -16.05 -2.05
N LEU A 65 -1.47 -15.00 -2.80
CA LEU A 65 -1.03 -15.10 -4.19
C LEU A 65 0.27 -15.90 -4.34
N GLN A 66 1.16 -15.87 -3.35
CA GLN A 66 2.38 -16.67 -3.32
C GLN A 66 2.11 -18.15 -3.10
N GLN A 67 1.09 -18.47 -2.32
CA GLN A 67 0.70 -19.85 -2.04
C GLN A 67 -0.35 -20.41 -3.03
N ALA A 68 -0.94 -19.55 -3.85
CA ALA A 68 -1.99 -19.92 -4.80
C ALA A 68 -1.51 -20.91 -5.87
N SER A 69 -2.37 -21.89 -6.17
CA SER A 69 -2.19 -22.79 -7.31
C SER A 69 -2.45 -22.06 -8.63
N GLU A 70 -1.98 -22.63 -9.76
CA GLU A 70 -2.13 -21.99 -11.08
C GLU A 70 -3.60 -21.66 -11.42
N ALA A 71 -4.52 -22.53 -11.01
CA ALA A 71 -5.95 -22.38 -11.25
C ALA A 71 -6.58 -21.23 -10.44
N ALA A 72 -6.08 -20.96 -9.23
CA ALA A 72 -6.56 -19.89 -8.36
C ALA A 72 -5.78 -18.58 -8.52
N TRP A 73 -4.59 -18.63 -9.14
CA TRP A 73 -3.66 -17.50 -9.22
C TRP A 73 -4.27 -16.26 -9.88
N GLY A 74 -5.05 -16.44 -10.96
CA GLY A 74 -5.71 -15.32 -11.65
C GLY A 74 -6.75 -14.60 -10.80
N ASP A 75 -7.51 -15.33 -9.98
CA ASP A 75 -8.50 -14.73 -9.09
C ASP A 75 -7.83 -14.06 -7.88
N MET A 76 -6.78 -14.69 -7.34
CA MET A 76 -5.96 -14.09 -6.27
C MET A 76 -5.26 -12.82 -6.74
N GLN A 77 -4.75 -12.81 -7.98
CA GLN A 77 -4.09 -11.64 -8.57
C GLN A 77 -5.06 -10.46 -8.65
N LYS A 78 -6.30 -10.69 -9.11
CA LYS A 78 -7.33 -9.65 -9.16
C LYS A 78 -7.66 -9.10 -7.78
N GLY A 79 -7.80 -9.99 -6.78
CA GLY A 79 -8.05 -9.58 -5.40
C GLY A 79 -6.90 -8.73 -4.83
N PHE A 80 -5.66 -9.12 -5.13
CA PHE A 80 -4.48 -8.33 -4.79
C PHE A 80 -4.48 -6.96 -5.49
N GLU A 81 -4.71 -6.91 -6.80
CA GLU A 81 -4.72 -5.66 -7.57
C GLU A 81 -5.81 -4.69 -7.11
N GLN A 82 -6.97 -5.19 -6.70
CA GLN A 82 -8.01 -4.37 -6.09
C GLN A 82 -7.55 -3.76 -4.76
N ALA A 83 -7.07 -4.59 -3.83
CA ALA A 83 -6.57 -4.11 -2.54
C ALA A 83 -5.40 -3.12 -2.70
N TRP A 84 -4.48 -3.42 -3.62
CA TRP A 84 -3.34 -2.57 -3.95
C TRP A 84 -3.76 -1.23 -4.55
N GLY A 85 -4.73 -1.24 -5.47
CA GLY A 85 -5.27 -0.03 -6.08
C GLY A 85 -5.97 0.87 -5.05
N GLU A 86 -6.68 0.28 -4.08
CA GLU A 86 -7.25 1.03 -2.98
C GLU A 86 -6.19 1.64 -2.06
N LEU A 87 -5.16 0.87 -1.70
CA LEU A 87 -4.05 1.35 -0.88
C LEU A 87 -3.33 2.52 -1.54
N SER A 88 -2.98 2.38 -2.82
CA SER A 88 -2.27 3.42 -3.57
C SER A 88 -3.11 4.71 -3.69
N LYS A 89 -4.43 4.59 -3.93
CA LYS A 89 -5.32 5.74 -3.96
C LYS A 89 -5.43 6.43 -2.59
N ALA A 90 -5.62 5.67 -1.52
CA ALA A 90 -5.66 6.20 -0.17
C ALA A 90 -4.33 6.90 0.17
N PHE A 91 -3.21 6.31 -0.23
CA PHE A 91 -1.88 6.84 0.05
C PHE A 91 -1.61 8.15 -0.70
N GLU A 92 -1.99 8.21 -1.98
CA GLU A 92 -1.88 9.43 -2.79
C GLU A 92 -2.75 10.56 -2.22
N GLN A 93 -3.97 10.25 -1.76
CA GLN A 93 -4.85 11.23 -1.12
C GLN A 93 -4.25 11.75 0.19
N ALA A 94 -3.80 10.84 1.06
CA ALA A 94 -3.18 11.17 2.33
C ALA A 94 -1.95 12.08 2.10
N THR A 95 -1.05 11.69 1.19
CA THR A 95 0.16 12.47 0.85
C THR A 95 -0.19 13.90 0.40
N LYS A 96 -1.21 14.05 -0.48
CA LYS A 96 -1.67 15.37 -0.93
C LYS A 96 -2.24 16.23 0.20
N GLU A 97 -2.91 15.62 1.18
CA GLU A 97 -3.44 16.34 2.35
C GLU A 97 -2.31 16.87 3.24
N VAL A 98 -1.32 16.04 3.56
CA VAL A 98 -0.12 16.46 4.33
C VAL A 98 0.66 17.54 3.61
N GLU A 99 0.90 17.41 2.31
CA GLU A 99 1.59 18.44 1.53
C GLU A 99 0.83 19.79 1.55
N ARG A 100 -0.50 19.75 1.57
CA ARG A 100 -1.33 20.95 1.71
C ARG A 100 -1.25 21.55 3.12
N GLY A 101 -1.28 20.71 4.15
CA GLY A 101 -1.18 21.16 5.54
C GLY A 101 0.17 21.77 5.87
N ILE A 102 1.28 21.21 5.37
CA ILE A 102 2.63 21.77 5.56
C ILE A 102 2.79 23.13 4.86
N LYS A 103 2.28 23.28 3.63
CA LYS A 103 2.37 24.55 2.88
C LYS A 103 1.54 25.70 3.45
N SER A 104 0.51 25.40 4.24
CA SER A 104 -0.32 26.44 4.85
C SER A 104 0.31 27.07 6.11
N ASP A 105 1.36 26.44 6.65
CA ASP A 105 2.06 26.85 7.88
C ASP A 105 3.45 27.47 7.58
N SER A 106 3.80 27.67 6.30
CA SER A 106 5.02 28.36 5.83
C SER A 106 4.70 29.73 5.24
#